data_AF-A0A3D3J2R0-F1
#
_entry.id   AF-A0A3D3J2R0-F1
#
_cell.length_a   1.000
_cell.length_b   1.000
_cell.length_c   1.000
_cell.angle_alpha   90.00
_cell.angle_beta   90.00
_cell.angle_gamma   90.00
#
_symmetry.space_group_name_H-M   'P 1'
#
loop_
_entity.id
_entity.type
_entity.pdbx_description
1 polymer ?
#
loop_
_entity_poly.entity_id
_entity_poly.type
_entity_poly.pdbx_seq_one_letter_code
_entity_poly.pdbx_strand_id
1 'polypeptide(L)'
;MEAYEETFDLILNADEPEAEQEASKKADAVSANDVKQYRIYVSDTEGNPVEGAMVQMCDDSTCKVEKTGEDGIAVFKVSEEEYTAHILKAPKGYKKDSEEYKLPAEYSDLHITLEKE
;
A
#
# COMPACT_ATOMS: atom_id res chain seq x y z
N MET A 1 -42.09 11.49 -6.08
CA MET A 1 -40.99 11.34 -5.09
C MET A 1 -40.13 10.24 -5.67
N GLU A 2 -39.37 10.60 -6.69
CA GLU A 2 -38.70 9.70 -7.64
C GLU A 2 -37.39 10.38 -8.02
N ALA A 3 -36.36 10.22 -7.19
CA ALA A 3 -35.06 10.85 -7.42
C ALA A 3 -33.92 10.11 -6.69
N TYR A 4 -33.94 8.76 -6.70
CA TYR A 4 -32.86 7.96 -6.07
C TYR A 4 -32.39 6.78 -6.93
N GLU A 5 -32.84 6.65 -8.18
CA GLU A 5 -32.48 5.52 -9.07
C GLU A 5 -31.90 5.98 -10.43
N GLU A 6 -31.13 7.07 -10.46
CA GLU A 6 -30.57 7.60 -11.74
C GLU A 6 -29.07 7.97 -11.69
N THR A 7 -28.24 7.19 -11.00
CA THR A 7 -26.77 7.38 -11.10
C THR A 7 -25.98 6.10 -11.41
N PHE A 8 -26.66 5.00 -11.76
CA PHE A 8 -25.98 3.72 -12.02
C PHE A 8 -25.56 3.48 -13.48
N ASP A 9 -25.92 4.37 -14.41
CA ASP A 9 -25.69 4.18 -15.87
C ASP A 9 -24.55 5.03 -16.47
N LEU A 10 -23.63 5.57 -15.66
CA LEU A 10 -22.46 6.33 -16.18
C LEU A 10 -21.13 5.56 -16.19
N ILE A 11 -21.14 4.27 -15.83
CA ILE A 11 -19.91 3.44 -15.77
C ILE A 11 -19.74 2.56 -17.03
N LEU A 12 -20.72 2.52 -17.94
CA LEU A 12 -20.64 1.69 -19.15
C LEU A 12 -20.36 2.51 -20.41
N ASN A 13 -19.15 2.32 -20.94
CA ASN A 13 -18.71 2.50 -22.33
C ASN A 13 -17.95 3.81 -22.68
N ALA A 14 -16.64 3.76 -22.49
CA ALA A 14 -15.70 4.23 -23.50
C ALA A 14 -14.47 3.32 -23.54
N ASP A 15 -14.31 2.66 -24.69
CA ASP A 15 -13.29 1.70 -25.11
C ASP A 15 -11.81 2.09 -24.88
N GLU A 16 -11.01 1.03 -24.87
CA GLU A 16 -9.57 0.87 -24.62
C GLU A 16 -8.63 1.71 -25.51
N PRO A 17 -7.35 1.83 -25.12
CA PRO A 17 -6.40 0.95 -25.78
C PRO A 17 -5.51 0.12 -24.83
N GLU A 18 -5.21 -1.07 -25.32
CA GLU A 18 -4.34 -2.13 -24.81
C GLU A 18 -2.90 -1.65 -24.51
N ALA A 19 -2.36 -2.01 -23.33
CA ALA A 19 -1.03 -2.58 -23.13
C ALA A 19 -0.78 -2.87 -21.64
N GLU A 20 -0.48 -4.14 -21.33
CA GLU A 20 0.04 -4.67 -20.06
C GLU A 20 -0.91 -4.69 -18.84
N GLN A 21 -2.04 -5.37 -19.03
CA GLN A 21 -2.84 -5.93 -17.94
C GLN A 21 -2.34 -7.35 -17.57
N GLU A 22 -1.20 -7.43 -16.88
CA GLU A 22 -0.79 -8.61 -16.09
C GLU A 22 -0.13 -8.20 -14.75
N ALA A 23 -0.80 -7.33 -13.97
CA ALA A 23 -0.54 -7.15 -12.53
C ALA A 23 -1.88 -7.00 -11.77
N SER A 24 -2.84 -7.82 -12.17
CA SER A 24 -4.18 -7.89 -11.62
C SER A 24 -4.14 -8.20 -10.11
N LYS A 25 -4.79 -7.34 -9.32
CA LYS A 25 -5.33 -7.59 -7.97
C LYS A 25 -4.53 -7.22 -6.71
N LYS A 26 -3.75 -6.13 -6.72
CA LYS A 26 -3.26 -5.50 -5.46
C LYS A 26 -3.21 -3.95 -5.48
N ALA A 27 -4.05 -3.35 -6.32
CA ALA A 27 -4.13 -1.89 -6.52
C ALA A 27 -4.94 -1.14 -5.44
N ASP A 28 -5.48 -1.83 -4.42
CA ASP A 28 -6.05 -1.19 -3.22
C ASP A 28 -4.97 -0.64 -2.26
N ALA A 29 -3.69 -0.87 -2.57
CA ALA A 29 -2.61 -0.70 -1.61
C ALA A 29 -2.17 0.77 -1.44
N VAL A 30 -2.15 1.62 -2.46
CA VAL A 30 -1.54 2.97 -2.34
C VAL A 30 -2.57 4.08 -2.54
N SER A 31 -2.65 5.02 -1.59
CA SER A 31 -3.55 6.18 -1.66
C SER A 31 -2.82 7.48 -1.27
N ALA A 32 -2.99 8.55 -2.04
CA ALA A 32 -2.37 9.84 -1.73
C ALA A 32 -2.87 10.40 -0.38
N ASN A 33 -1.99 11.11 0.34
CA ASN A 33 -2.31 11.72 1.63
C ASN A 33 -1.77 13.16 1.75
N ASP A 34 -2.39 13.96 2.61
CA ASP A 34 -1.97 15.34 2.89
C ASP A 34 -1.05 15.46 4.14
N VAL A 35 -0.58 14.34 4.70
CA VAL A 35 0.20 14.34 5.95
C VAL A 35 1.70 14.55 5.72
N LYS A 36 2.11 14.79 4.47
CA LYS A 36 3.50 15.07 4.04
C LYS A 36 4.50 13.97 4.44
N GLN A 37 4.05 12.73 4.48
CA GLN A 37 4.81 11.56 4.90
C GLN A 37 4.33 10.33 4.15
N TYR A 38 5.23 9.39 3.90
CA TYR A 38 4.84 8.05 3.47
C TYR A 38 4.47 7.23 4.70
N ARG A 39 3.27 6.64 4.70
CA ARG A 39 2.81 5.77 5.78
C ARG A 39 2.55 4.39 5.23
N ILE A 40 3.10 3.37 5.88
CA ILE A 40 2.90 1.98 5.48
C ILE A 40 2.13 1.28 6.59
N TYR A 41 0.87 0.97 6.29
CA TYR A 41 -0.06 0.24 7.12
C TYR A 41 0.13 -1.24 6.87
N VAL A 42 0.45 -2.00 7.90
CA VAL A 42 0.58 -3.45 7.84
C VAL A 42 -0.51 -4.07 8.70
N SER A 43 -1.35 -4.88 8.07
CA SER A 43 -2.47 -5.57 8.70
C SER A 43 -2.44 -7.06 8.37
N ASP A 44 -3.18 -7.87 9.13
CA ASP A 44 -3.39 -9.28 8.80
C ASP A 44 -4.61 -9.48 7.89
N THR A 45 -4.84 -10.70 7.43
CA THR A 45 -5.99 -11.03 6.57
C THR A 45 -7.36 -10.83 7.24
N GLU A 46 -7.39 -10.62 8.56
CA GLU A 46 -8.58 -10.31 9.36
C GLU A 46 -8.72 -8.78 9.57
N GLY A 47 -7.79 -7.97 9.06
CA GLY A 47 -7.76 -6.52 9.19
C GLY A 47 -7.16 -6.01 10.50
N ASN A 48 -6.55 -6.89 11.32
CA ASN A 48 -5.91 -6.45 12.56
C ASN A 48 -4.53 -5.82 12.26
N PRO A 49 -4.15 -4.74 12.96
CA PRO A 49 -2.83 -4.15 12.80
C PRO A 49 -1.72 -5.14 13.21
N VAL A 50 -0.64 -5.16 12.45
CA VAL A 50 0.52 -6.03 12.70
C VAL A 50 1.67 -5.23 13.28
N GLU A 51 1.89 -5.38 14.58
CA GLU A 51 3.04 -4.78 15.25
C GLU A 51 4.34 -5.51 14.90
N GLY A 52 5.38 -4.71 14.67
CA GLY A 52 6.75 -5.16 14.62
C GLY A 52 7.23 -5.81 13.34
N ALA A 53 6.48 -5.63 12.25
CA ALA A 53 6.99 -5.86 10.90
C ALA A 53 8.12 -4.86 10.60
N MET A 54 9.24 -5.34 10.05
CA MET A 54 10.29 -4.47 9.53
C MET A 54 9.99 -4.16 8.07
N VAL A 55 9.66 -2.91 7.80
CA VAL A 55 9.38 -2.40 6.47
C VAL A 55 10.63 -1.68 5.98
N GLN A 56 11.09 -2.04 4.79
CA GLN A 56 12.18 -1.34 4.12
C GLN A 56 11.58 -0.55 2.95
N MET A 57 12.02 0.70 2.80
CA MET A 57 11.65 1.58 1.72
C MET A 57 12.93 2.10 1.06
N CYS A 58 13.10 1.82 -0.22
CA CYS A 58 14.28 2.16 -1.00
C CYS A 58 13.94 3.17 -2.10
N ASP A 59 14.78 4.20 -2.23
CA ASP A 59 14.90 5.01 -3.44
C ASP A 59 16.05 4.48 -4.32
N ASP A 60 16.38 5.19 -5.40
CA ASP A 60 17.49 4.84 -6.31
C ASP A 60 18.87 4.79 -5.65
N SER A 61 19.05 5.45 -4.50
CA SER A 61 20.35 5.66 -3.86
C SER A 61 20.47 5.05 -2.46
N THR A 62 19.37 4.97 -1.71
CA THR A 62 19.34 4.66 -0.29
C THR A 62 18.13 3.84 0.10
N CYS A 63 18.29 3.01 1.13
CA CYS A 63 17.20 2.24 1.73
C CYS A 63 17.05 2.62 3.20
N LYS A 64 15.83 2.92 3.62
CA LYS A 64 15.44 3.15 5.00
C LYS A 64 14.65 1.98 5.52
N VAL A 65 14.77 1.68 6.81
CA VAL A 65 14.04 0.61 7.47
C VAL A 65 13.34 1.19 8.67
N GLU A 66 12.02 0.99 8.74
CA GLU A 66 11.18 1.35 9.88
C GLU A 66 10.44 0.11 10.38
N LYS A 67 10.06 0.14 11.65
CA LYS A 67 9.31 -0.94 12.29
C LYS A 67 7.88 -0.47 12.54
N THR A 68 6.89 -1.32 12.25
CA THR A 68 5.49 -0.99 12.54
C THR A 68 5.23 -0.93 14.05
N GLY A 69 4.46 0.07 14.48
CA GLY A 69 3.99 0.23 15.85
C GLY A 69 2.80 -0.66 16.20
N GLU A 70 2.22 -0.47 17.39
CA GLU A 70 1.02 -1.18 17.87
C GLU A 70 -0.21 -0.96 16.96
N ASP A 71 -0.22 0.16 16.24
CA ASP A 71 -1.22 0.53 15.23
C ASP A 71 -0.96 -0.11 13.86
N GLY A 72 0.13 -0.87 13.72
CA GLY A 72 0.52 -1.49 12.46
C GLY A 72 1.12 -0.50 11.46
N ILE A 73 1.50 0.71 11.87
CA ILE A 73 1.95 1.77 10.95
C ILE A 73 3.47 1.95 11.05
N ALA A 74 4.14 1.97 9.90
CA ALA A 74 5.50 2.45 9.74
C ALA A 74 5.49 3.82 9.04
N VAL A 75 6.14 4.83 9.62
CA VAL A 75 6.09 6.21 9.12
C VAL A 75 7.47 6.63 8.62
N PHE A 76 7.55 6.99 7.34
CA PHE A 76 8.78 7.44 6.70
C PHE A 76 8.73 8.95 6.43
N LYS A 77 9.62 9.69 7.10
CA LYS A 77 9.81 11.13 6.92
C LYS A 77 10.92 11.38 5.89
N VAL A 78 10.55 11.31 4.62
CA VAL A 78 11.43 11.50 3.46
C VAL A 78 10.84 12.55 2.50
N SER A 79 11.60 12.91 1.47
CA SER A 79 11.14 13.75 0.37
C SER A 79 10.06 13.04 -0.47
N GLU A 80 9.27 13.79 -1.23
CA GLU A 80 8.34 13.23 -2.22
C GLU A 80 9.11 12.73 -3.45
N GLU A 81 9.39 11.43 -3.50
CA GLU A 81 10.16 10.79 -4.57
C GLU A 81 9.58 9.40 -4.82
N GLU A 82 9.96 8.76 -5.92
CA GLU A 82 9.53 7.37 -6.16
C GLU A 82 10.28 6.44 -5.20
N TYR A 83 9.51 5.60 -4.51
CA TYR A 83 10.07 4.63 -3.57
C TYR A 83 9.55 3.23 -3.90
N THR A 84 10.33 2.22 -3.53
CA THR A 84 9.88 0.82 -3.48
C THR A 84 9.91 0.37 -2.04
N ALA A 85 8.77 -0.10 -1.55
CA ALA A 85 8.62 -0.67 -0.23
C ALA A 85 8.55 -2.19 -0.28
N HIS A 86 9.10 -2.85 0.74
CA HIS A 86 9.00 -4.30 0.93
C HIS A 86 9.10 -4.65 2.42
N ILE A 87 8.56 -5.81 2.77
CA ILE A 87 8.67 -6.35 4.13
C ILE A 87 10.04 -7.04 4.26
N LEU A 88 11.00 -6.34 4.86
CA LEU A 88 12.33 -6.89 5.12
C LEU A 88 12.28 -8.09 6.06
N LYS A 89 11.42 -8.01 7.08
CA LYS A 89 11.22 -9.09 8.05
C LYS A 89 9.82 -9.08 8.62
N ALA A 90 9.09 -10.18 8.40
CA ALA A 90 7.81 -10.41 9.04
C ALA A 90 7.98 -10.65 10.55
N PRO A 91 7.04 -10.20 11.39
CA PRO A 91 7.05 -10.49 12.81
C PRO A 91 6.70 -11.96 13.09
N LYS A 92 6.86 -12.39 14.35
CA LYS A 92 6.61 -13.78 14.75
C LYS A 92 5.14 -14.16 14.51
N GLY A 93 4.90 -15.31 13.88
CA GLY A 93 3.56 -15.81 13.58
C GLY A 93 3.00 -15.35 12.23
N TYR A 94 3.81 -14.65 11.43
CA TYR A 94 3.45 -14.23 10.07
C TYR A 94 4.40 -14.83 9.05
N LYS A 95 3.86 -15.16 7.87
CA LYS A 95 4.65 -15.59 6.73
C LYS A 95 5.50 -14.43 6.22
N LYS A 96 6.64 -14.78 5.63
CA LYS A 96 7.48 -13.81 4.94
C LYS A 96 6.76 -13.32 3.67
N ASP A 97 6.56 -12.02 3.60
CA ASP A 97 6.20 -11.33 2.37
C ASP A 97 7.49 -11.00 1.60
N SER A 98 7.49 -11.29 0.30
CA SER A 98 8.60 -10.95 -0.62
C SER A 98 8.07 -10.15 -1.81
N GLU A 99 6.92 -9.49 -1.62
CA GLU A 99 6.32 -8.63 -2.63
C GLU A 99 6.97 -7.23 -2.55
N GLU A 100 7.00 -6.57 -3.70
CA GLU A 100 7.51 -5.22 -3.85
C GLU A 100 6.36 -4.28 -4.19
N TYR A 101 6.28 -3.17 -3.47
CA TYR A 101 5.21 -2.20 -3.57
C TYR A 101 5.79 -0.85 -4.02
N LYS A 102 5.35 -0.37 -5.19
CA LYS A 102 5.81 0.92 -5.72
C LYS A 102 4.98 2.05 -5.11
N LEU A 103 5.68 3.05 -4.60
CA LEU A 103 5.14 4.29 -4.10
C LEU A 103 5.45 5.40 -5.11
N PRO A 104 4.45 6.21 -5.52
CA PRO A 104 4.67 7.32 -6.43
C PRO A 104 5.52 8.43 -5.77
N ALA A 105 6.03 9.36 -6.58
CA ALA A 105 6.64 10.62 -6.14
C ALA A 105 5.63 11.62 -5.55
N GLU A 106 4.72 11.11 -4.73
CA GLU A 106 3.72 11.85 -3.99
C GLU A 106 3.48 11.14 -2.65
N TYR A 107 3.34 11.92 -1.58
CA TYR A 107 3.07 11.39 -0.25
C TYR A 107 1.82 10.52 -0.25
N SER A 108 2.00 9.27 0.14
CA SER A 108 0.96 8.27 0.05
C SER A 108 0.99 7.26 1.21
N ASP A 109 -0.17 6.68 1.44
CA ASP A 109 -0.44 5.60 2.37
C ASP A 109 -0.42 4.28 1.60
N LEU A 110 0.46 3.36 1.99
CA LEU A 110 0.53 2.01 1.47
C LEU A 110 -0.07 1.02 2.47
N HIS A 111 -0.97 0.15 2.04
CA HIS A 111 -1.58 -0.92 2.82
C HIS A 111 -1.02 -2.27 2.37
N ILE A 112 -0.37 -2.97 3.29
CA ILE A 112 0.19 -4.31 3.12
C ILE A 112 -0.58 -5.26 4.03
N THR A 113 -0.95 -6.42 3.49
CA THR A 113 -1.60 -7.50 4.24
C THR A 113 -0.64 -8.67 4.37
N LEU A 114 -0.36 -9.07 5.62
CA LEU A 114 0.45 -10.25 5.94
C LEU A 114 -0.43 -11.45 6.28
N GLU A 115 -0.06 -12.62 5.75
CA GLU A 115 -0.66 -13.88 6.15
C GLU A 115 -0.01 -14.41 7.43
N LYS A 116 -0.82 -15.04 8.30
CA LYS A 116 -0.30 -15.78 9.46
C LYS A 116 0.37 -17.08 9.01
N GLU A 117 1.43 -17.49 9.72
CA GLU A 117 2.16 -18.76 9.48
C GLU A 117 1.30 -19.99 9.79
#